data_AF-A0A352WKX7-F1
#
_entry.id   AF-A0A352WKX7-F1
#
_cell.length_a   1.000
_cell.length_b   1.000
_cell.length_c   1.000
_cell.angle_alpha   90.00
_cell.angle_beta   90.00
_cell.angle_gamma   90.00
#
_symmetry.space_group_name_H-M   'P 1'
#
loop_
_entity.id
_entity.type
_entity.pdbx_description
1 polymer ?
#
loop_
_entity_poly.entity_id
_entity_poly.type
_entity_poly.pdbx_seq_one_letter_code
_entity_poly.pdbx_strand_id
1 'polypeptide(L)'
;MSSKKKVKDHKDKKVKKEKKYVYILLTRTETVPSKVIHFFKRMPYVHVSIALDEELDELYSFARKKINNPFRCGFIDEDITTGIFGRDTETKCKVMRLRMTDEQYQELKASIEVFKENREKYKYNYLGVLLIYFHRGFERKYKCFCSEFVDKVLKMSGIDLFNKKSERVIPDDFRTCDKLETTYEGKLTSYRDYLHRNVILADNLSK
;
A
#
# COMPACT_ATOMS: atom_id res chain seq x y z
N MET A 1 -32.42 -58.33 -2.96
CA MET A 1 -31.08 -58.53 -3.54
C MET A 1 -31.08 -57.81 -4.89
N SER A 2 -30.28 -56.82 -5.25
CA SER A 2 -28.99 -56.33 -4.78
C SER A 2 -28.89 -54.84 -5.16
N SER A 3 -28.63 -53.98 -4.17
CA SER A 3 -28.39 -52.55 -4.36
C SER A 3 -26.95 -52.32 -4.81
N LYS A 4 -26.72 -51.94 -6.07
CA LYS A 4 -25.41 -51.49 -6.54
C LYS A 4 -25.15 -50.04 -6.09
N LYS A 5 -24.36 -49.90 -5.04
CA LYS A 5 -23.75 -48.67 -4.53
C LYS A 5 -22.79 -48.11 -5.59
N LYS A 6 -23.13 -46.97 -6.22
CA LYS A 6 -22.16 -46.17 -6.99
C LYS A 6 -21.37 -45.31 -6.01
N VAL A 7 -20.15 -45.76 -5.69
CA VAL A 7 -19.13 -44.90 -5.07
C VAL A 7 -18.70 -43.89 -6.13
N LYS A 8 -18.93 -42.60 -5.87
CA LYS A 8 -18.49 -41.50 -6.73
C LYS A 8 -17.19 -40.97 -6.14
N ASP A 9 -16.10 -41.23 -6.86
CA ASP A 9 -14.76 -40.77 -6.54
C ASP A 9 -14.70 -39.25 -6.31
N HIS A 10 -14.19 -38.86 -5.14
CA HIS A 10 -13.70 -37.51 -4.89
C HIS A 10 -12.41 -37.31 -5.70
N LYS A 11 -12.52 -36.66 -6.85
CA LYS A 11 -11.36 -36.06 -7.52
C LYS A 11 -11.06 -34.72 -6.87
N ASP A 12 -10.10 -34.74 -5.94
CA ASP A 12 -9.39 -33.53 -5.50
C ASP A 12 -8.70 -32.88 -6.70
N LYS A 13 -9.40 -31.93 -7.33
CA LYS A 13 -8.76 -30.98 -8.24
C LYS A 13 -7.87 -30.10 -7.37
N LYS A 14 -6.55 -30.35 -7.40
CA LYS A 14 -5.55 -29.36 -6.97
C LYS A 14 -5.73 -28.09 -7.81
N VAL A 15 -6.55 -27.16 -7.32
CA VAL A 15 -6.63 -25.81 -7.85
C VAL A 15 -5.26 -25.18 -7.59
N LYS A 16 -4.57 -24.81 -8.66
CA LYS A 16 -3.29 -24.09 -8.60
C LYS A 16 -3.60 -22.73 -7.99
N LYS A 17 -3.38 -22.58 -6.67
CA LYS A 17 -3.67 -21.34 -5.91
C LYS A 17 -2.85 -20.21 -6.56
N GLU A 18 -3.56 -19.24 -7.15
CA GLU A 18 -2.94 -18.10 -7.81
C GLU A 18 -2.19 -17.26 -6.76
N LYS A 19 -0.99 -16.78 -7.09
CA LYS A 19 -0.23 -15.97 -6.13
C LYS A 19 -0.92 -14.62 -5.97
N LYS A 20 -1.32 -14.27 -4.74
CA LYS A 20 -1.85 -12.95 -4.41
C LYS A 20 -0.75 -12.04 -3.89
N TYR A 21 -0.73 -10.82 -4.41
CA TYR A 21 0.20 -9.77 -4.02
C TYR A 21 -0.57 -8.53 -3.62
N VAL A 22 -0.02 -7.79 -2.68
CA VAL A 22 -0.34 -6.37 -2.47
C VAL A 22 0.88 -5.54 -2.77
N TYR A 23 0.64 -4.29 -3.14
CA TYR A 23 1.68 -3.39 -3.60
C TYR A 23 1.82 -2.23 -2.61
N ILE A 24 3.05 -1.91 -2.25
CA ILE A 24 3.40 -0.78 -1.40
C ILE A 24 4.04 0.27 -2.30
N LEU A 25 3.41 1.44 -2.35
CA LEU A 25 3.90 2.58 -3.11
C LEU A 25 4.54 3.58 -2.16
N LEU A 26 5.84 3.76 -2.27
CA LEU A 26 6.57 4.85 -1.62
C LEU A 26 6.68 6.02 -2.59
N THR A 27 6.37 7.24 -2.14
CA THR A 27 6.46 8.44 -2.98
C THR A 27 7.17 9.61 -2.31
N ARG A 28 7.77 10.44 -3.15
CA ARG A 28 8.30 11.76 -2.82
C ARG A 28 7.82 12.75 -3.87
N THR A 29 6.80 13.52 -3.49
CA THR A 29 6.32 14.67 -4.29
C THR A 29 7.27 15.85 -4.10
N GLU A 30 7.33 16.77 -5.06
CA GLU A 30 8.07 18.03 -5.01
C GLU A 30 7.22 19.18 -4.42
N THR A 31 6.08 18.86 -3.79
CA THR A 31 5.25 19.83 -3.06
C THR A 31 5.95 20.42 -1.83
N VAL A 32 5.63 21.67 -1.47
CA VAL A 32 6.25 22.35 -0.31
C VAL A 32 6.21 21.52 0.99
N PRO A 33 5.08 20.90 1.40
CA PRO A 33 5.07 20.06 2.60
C PRO A 33 5.99 18.84 2.49
N SER A 34 6.07 18.23 1.30
CA SER A 34 6.95 17.09 1.04
C SER A 34 8.43 17.49 1.05
N LYS A 35 8.77 18.63 0.42
CA LYS A 35 10.13 19.22 0.45
C LYS A 35 10.57 19.55 1.86
N VAL A 36 9.69 20.11 2.68
CA VAL A 36 9.98 20.40 4.10
C VAL A 36 10.26 19.11 4.86
N ILE A 37 9.38 18.11 4.78
CA ILE A 37 9.59 16.82 5.46
C ILE A 37 10.89 16.17 4.98
N HIS A 38 11.15 16.14 3.67
CA HIS A 38 12.36 15.59 3.10
C HIS A 38 13.62 16.31 3.59
N PHE A 39 13.63 17.64 3.56
CA PHE A 39 14.75 18.45 4.04
C PHE A 39 15.06 18.16 5.51
N PHE A 40 14.02 18.08 6.35
CA PHE A 40 14.18 17.78 7.77
C PHE A 40 14.52 16.32 8.08
N LYS A 41 14.19 15.38 7.19
CA LYS A 41 14.32 13.93 7.46
C LYS A 41 15.40 13.24 6.65
N ARG A 42 15.90 13.86 5.58
CA ARG A 42 16.85 13.27 4.62
C ARG A 42 16.40 11.90 4.10
N MET A 43 15.09 11.63 4.13
CA MET A 43 14.50 10.35 3.70
C MET A 43 14.14 10.39 2.22
N PRO A 44 14.49 9.37 1.41
CA PRO A 44 14.26 9.37 -0.03
C PRO A 44 12.76 9.34 -0.40
N TYR A 45 11.90 8.85 0.50
CA TYR A 45 10.45 8.84 0.37
C TYR A 45 9.79 9.32 1.66
N VAL A 46 8.67 10.02 1.54
CA VAL A 46 7.99 10.67 2.69
C VAL A 46 6.52 10.29 2.81
N HIS A 47 6.00 9.50 1.86
CA HIS A 47 4.63 9.02 1.84
C HIS A 47 4.57 7.53 1.45
N VAL A 48 3.58 6.82 1.99
CA VAL A 48 3.35 5.38 1.77
C VAL A 48 1.87 5.16 1.47
N SER A 49 1.60 4.37 0.44
CA SER A 49 0.26 3.92 0.06
C SER A 49 0.28 2.41 -0.15
N ILE A 50 -0.90 1.77 -0.06
CA ILE A 50 -1.08 0.34 -0.33
C ILE A 50 -2.09 0.13 -1.45
N ALA A 51 -1.77 -0.74 -2.40
CA ALA A 51 -2.62 -1.10 -3.52
C ALA A 51 -2.95 -2.59 -3.56
N LEU A 52 -4.15 -2.89 -4.07
CA LEU A 52 -4.68 -4.25 -4.19
C LEU A 52 -4.36 -4.92 -5.54
N ASP A 53 -3.83 -4.14 -6.49
CA ASP A 53 -3.47 -4.53 -7.85
C ASP A 53 -2.12 -3.93 -8.28
N GLU A 54 -1.52 -4.49 -9.33
CA GLU A 54 -0.21 -4.07 -9.83
C GLU A 54 -0.24 -2.72 -10.55
N GLU A 55 -1.35 -2.36 -11.18
CA GLU A 55 -1.54 -1.12 -11.95
C GLU A 55 -1.76 0.11 -11.03
N LEU A 56 -1.87 -0.14 -9.72
CA LEU A 56 -2.14 0.83 -8.66
C LEU A 56 -3.48 1.56 -8.87
N ASP A 57 -4.49 0.86 -9.39
CA ASP A 57 -5.85 1.39 -9.58
C ASP A 57 -6.63 1.42 -8.26
N GLU A 58 -6.49 0.40 -7.43
CA GLU A 58 -7.07 0.29 -6.09
C GLU A 58 -6.03 0.71 -5.04
N LEU A 59 -5.64 1.99 -5.03
CA LEU A 59 -4.59 2.56 -4.17
C LEU A 59 -5.18 3.36 -2.99
N TYR A 60 -4.72 3.09 -1.77
CA TYR A 60 -5.26 3.69 -0.55
C TYR A 60 -4.18 4.26 0.36
N SER A 61 -4.49 5.39 1.01
CA SER A 61 -3.58 6.02 1.97
C SER A 61 -4.29 6.97 2.93
N PHE A 62 -3.51 7.53 3.87
CA PHE A 62 -3.88 8.78 4.55
C PHE A 62 -3.09 9.94 3.95
N ALA A 63 -3.78 10.83 3.23
CA ALA A 63 -3.17 12.03 2.66
C ALA A 63 -4.15 13.20 2.57
N ARG A 64 -3.79 14.25 1.83
CA ARG A 64 -4.59 15.46 1.61
C ARG A 64 -5.86 15.11 0.82
N LYS A 65 -7.04 15.40 1.38
CA LYS A 65 -8.34 15.23 0.69
C LYS A 65 -8.56 16.23 -0.44
N LYS A 66 -7.87 17.38 -0.43
CA LYS A 66 -7.94 18.41 -1.47
C LYS A 66 -6.54 18.96 -1.75
N ILE A 67 -6.17 19.07 -3.02
CA ILE A 67 -4.84 19.55 -3.45
C ILE A 67 -4.53 20.94 -2.87
N ASN A 68 -5.51 21.84 -2.85
CA ASN A 68 -5.33 23.23 -2.45
C ASN A 68 -5.36 23.45 -0.93
N ASN A 69 -5.59 22.40 -0.12
CA ASN A 69 -5.61 22.52 1.34
C ASN A 69 -4.69 21.48 1.99
N PRO A 70 -3.48 21.87 2.44
CA PRO A 70 -2.51 20.95 3.01
C PRO A 70 -2.90 20.42 4.41
N PHE A 71 -3.87 21.03 5.09
CA PHE A 71 -4.28 20.68 6.45
C PHE A 71 -5.52 19.78 6.50
N ARG A 72 -6.25 19.65 5.38
CA ARG A 72 -7.42 18.77 5.30
C ARG A 72 -7.01 17.37 4.84
N CYS A 73 -6.42 16.60 5.75
CA CYS A 73 -5.96 15.24 5.50
C CYS A 73 -6.85 14.17 6.18
N GLY A 74 -6.89 12.98 5.61
CA GLY A 74 -7.62 11.82 6.11
C GLY A 74 -7.46 10.62 5.16
N PHE A 75 -8.28 9.59 5.36
CA PHE A 75 -8.30 8.42 4.48
C PHE A 75 -8.81 8.79 3.08
N ILE A 76 -8.07 8.40 2.04
CA ILE A 76 -8.38 8.66 0.62
C ILE A 76 -8.11 7.43 -0.24
N ASP A 77 -8.82 7.37 -1.36
CA ASP A 77 -8.42 6.57 -2.52
C ASP A 77 -7.52 7.47 -3.35
N GLU A 78 -6.34 7.00 -3.70
CA GLU A 78 -5.37 7.73 -4.50
C GLU A 78 -5.46 7.29 -5.96
N ASP A 79 -5.10 8.20 -6.85
CA ASP A 79 -5.01 7.94 -8.26
C ASP A 79 -3.68 8.53 -8.73
N ILE A 80 -2.84 7.69 -9.33
CA ILE A 80 -1.49 8.06 -9.76
C ILE A 80 -1.48 8.96 -11.00
N THR A 81 -2.62 9.10 -11.68
CA THR A 81 -2.82 9.92 -12.89
C THR A 81 -3.53 11.24 -12.61
N THR A 82 -4.28 11.33 -11.51
CA THR A 82 -5.02 12.54 -11.12
C THR A 82 -4.55 13.09 -9.77
N GLY A 83 -5.28 14.05 -9.20
CA GLY A 83 -4.97 14.57 -7.87
C GLY A 83 -3.58 15.25 -7.79
N ILE A 84 -2.86 14.97 -6.71
CA ILE A 84 -1.50 15.52 -6.51
C ILE A 84 -0.48 14.85 -7.43
N PHE A 85 -0.64 13.56 -7.72
CA PHE A 85 0.30 12.81 -8.56
C PHE A 85 0.21 13.22 -10.03
N GLY A 86 -0.99 13.47 -10.54
CA GLY A 86 -1.19 14.04 -11.88
C GLY A 86 -0.65 15.47 -12.03
N ARG A 87 -0.66 16.26 -10.95
CA ARG A 87 -0.10 17.63 -10.95
C ARG A 87 1.42 17.65 -10.83
N ASP A 88 2.00 16.70 -10.10
CA ASP A 88 3.42 16.64 -9.79
C ASP A 88 4.11 15.53 -10.59
N THR A 89 4.39 15.84 -11.85
CA THR A 89 4.96 14.91 -12.82
C THR A 89 6.38 14.45 -12.51
N GLU A 90 7.06 15.14 -11.58
CA GLU A 90 8.40 14.80 -11.10
C GLU A 90 8.39 13.95 -9.82
N THR A 91 7.20 13.48 -9.39
CA THR A 91 7.05 12.56 -8.27
C THR A 91 7.93 11.32 -8.48
N LYS A 92 8.89 11.13 -7.57
CA LYS A 92 9.69 9.90 -7.52
C LYS A 92 8.95 8.85 -6.71
N CYS A 93 8.97 7.61 -7.17
CA CYS A 93 8.36 6.50 -6.46
C CYS A 93 9.26 5.27 -6.41
N LYS A 94 8.90 4.37 -5.49
CA LYS A 94 9.36 3.00 -5.42
C LYS A 94 8.14 2.12 -5.19
N VAL A 95 7.92 1.17 -6.08
CA VAL A 95 6.84 0.18 -5.98
C VAL A 95 7.46 -1.12 -5.50
N MET A 96 6.88 -1.66 -4.44
CA MET A 96 7.29 -2.92 -3.84
C MET A 96 6.09 -3.85 -3.76
N ARG A 97 6.29 -5.15 -3.81
CA ARG A 97 5.22 -6.14 -3.64
C ARG A 97 5.47 -7.03 -2.44
N LEU A 98 4.38 -7.43 -1.81
CA LEU A 98 4.36 -8.42 -0.74
C LEU A 98 3.50 -9.59 -1.18
N ARG A 99 4.07 -10.79 -1.13
CA ARG A 99 3.31 -12.01 -1.36
C ARG A 99 2.43 -12.31 -0.15
N MET A 100 1.19 -12.70 -0.40
CA MET A 100 0.21 -13.04 0.63
C MET A 100 -0.41 -14.41 0.36
N THR A 101 -0.94 -15.05 1.41
CA THR A 101 -1.92 -16.13 1.22
C THR A 101 -3.27 -15.54 0.84
N ASP A 102 -4.17 -16.35 0.27
CA ASP A 102 -5.52 -15.90 -0.06
C ASP A 102 -6.25 -15.39 1.18
N GLU A 103 -6.08 -16.07 2.31
CA GLU A 103 -6.69 -15.71 3.59
C GLU A 103 -6.19 -14.32 4.04
N GLN A 104 -4.89 -14.08 4.05
CA GLN A 104 -4.32 -12.78 4.41
C GLN A 104 -4.79 -11.68 3.44
N TYR A 105 -4.86 -11.97 2.14
CA TYR A 105 -5.31 -11.01 1.14
C TYR A 105 -6.79 -10.61 1.35
N GLN A 106 -7.67 -11.56 1.68
CA GLN A 106 -9.07 -11.27 2.01
C GLN A 106 -9.19 -10.45 3.31
N GLU A 107 -8.44 -10.80 4.36
CA GLU A 107 -8.43 -10.03 5.61
C GLU A 107 -7.90 -8.61 5.40
N LEU A 108 -6.91 -8.42 4.53
CA LEU A 108 -6.41 -7.09 4.18
C LEU A 108 -7.46 -6.27 3.45
N LYS A 109 -8.19 -6.85 2.50
CA LYS A 109 -9.32 -6.19 1.82
C LYS A 109 -10.41 -5.80 2.81
N ALA A 110 -10.82 -6.71 3.69
CA ALA A 110 -11.81 -6.44 4.73
C ALA A 110 -11.34 -5.31 5.66
N SER A 111 -10.05 -5.31 6.02
CA SER A 111 -9.43 -4.27 6.84
C SER A 111 -9.51 -2.89 6.18
N ILE A 112 -9.21 -2.79 4.88
CA ILE A 112 -9.34 -1.54 4.11
C ILE A 112 -10.80 -1.09 4.05
N GLU A 113 -11.75 -2.01 3.89
CA GLU A 113 -13.18 -1.68 3.84
C GLU A 113 -13.68 -1.02 5.13
N VAL A 114 -13.17 -1.44 6.30
CA VAL A 114 -13.46 -0.77 7.58
C VAL A 114 -13.06 0.72 7.55
N PHE A 115 -11.95 1.07 6.90
CA PHE A 115 -11.55 2.47 6.72
C PHE A 115 -12.42 3.20 5.69
N LYS A 116 -12.83 2.53 4.61
CA LYS A 116 -13.74 3.08 3.60
C LYS A 116 -15.11 3.42 4.19
N GLU A 117 -15.73 2.49 4.92
CA GLU A 117 -17.02 2.68 5.59
C GLU A 117 -16.99 3.82 6.63
N ASN A 118 -15.83 4.04 7.26
CA ASN A 118 -15.65 5.05 8.31
C ASN A 118 -14.85 6.28 7.83
N ARG A 119 -14.74 6.50 6.51
CA ARG A 119 -13.87 7.52 5.87
C ARG A 119 -14.00 8.92 6.47
N GLU A 120 -15.20 9.34 6.81
CA GLU A 120 -15.43 10.70 7.35
C GLU A 120 -15.03 10.85 8.81
N LYS A 121 -15.01 9.76 9.58
CA LYS A 121 -14.53 9.73 10.97
C LYS A 121 -13.01 9.83 11.03
N TYR A 122 -12.32 9.17 10.11
CA TYR A 122 -10.86 9.13 10.07
C TYR A 122 -10.24 10.49 9.67
N LYS A 123 -9.33 10.99 10.51
CA LYS A 123 -8.56 12.22 10.31
C LYS A 123 -7.06 11.93 10.36
N TYR A 124 -6.26 12.89 9.94
CA TYR A 124 -4.81 12.75 9.99
C TYR A 124 -4.25 12.94 11.41
N ASN A 125 -3.27 12.10 11.77
CA ASN A 125 -2.59 12.16 13.07
C ASN A 125 -1.32 13.03 13.02
N TYR A 126 -1.49 14.35 12.89
CA TYR A 126 -0.37 15.30 12.81
C TYR A 126 0.57 15.24 14.02
N LEU A 127 0.00 15.07 15.22
CA LEU A 127 0.80 14.97 16.45
C LEU A 127 1.60 13.66 16.47
N GLY A 128 1.04 12.56 15.99
CA GLY A 128 1.77 11.30 15.78
C GLY A 128 2.96 11.46 14.84
N VAL A 129 2.77 12.15 13.70
CA VAL A 129 3.88 12.45 12.77
C VAL A 129 4.94 13.35 13.40
N LEU A 130 4.58 14.29 14.28
CA LEU A 130 5.57 15.08 14.98
C LEU A 130 6.35 14.23 16.01
N LEU A 131 5.65 13.37 16.76
CA LEU A 131 6.23 12.59 17.86
C LEU A 131 7.07 11.40 17.40
N ILE A 132 6.73 10.78 16.26
CA ILE A 132 7.53 9.67 15.70
C ILE A 132 8.96 10.12 15.38
N TYR A 133 9.15 11.41 15.07
CA TYR A 133 10.47 12.02 14.88
C TYR A 133 11.30 12.17 16.16
N PHE A 134 10.67 12.02 17.32
CA PHE A 134 11.33 11.91 18.62
C PHE A 134 11.33 10.46 19.12
N HIS A 135 11.18 9.48 18.22
CA HIS A 135 11.07 8.05 18.50
C HIS A 135 9.91 7.68 19.45
N ARG A 136 8.86 8.52 19.50
CA ARG A 136 7.68 8.30 20.33
C ARG A 136 6.47 7.99 19.48
N GLY A 137 5.80 6.89 19.82
CA GLY A 137 4.51 6.55 19.25
C GLY A 137 3.38 7.33 19.92
N PHE A 138 2.43 7.81 19.13
CA PHE A 138 1.20 8.42 19.66
C PHE A 138 -0.01 7.99 18.83
N GLU A 139 -0.77 7.05 19.37
CA GLU A 139 -2.01 6.58 18.76
C GLU A 139 -3.21 7.39 19.26
N ARG A 140 -4.17 7.65 18.38
CA ARG A 140 -5.47 8.21 18.76
C ARG A 140 -6.59 7.60 17.91
N LYS A 141 -7.71 7.28 18.55
CA LYS A 141 -8.90 6.74 17.87
C LYS A 141 -9.31 7.62 16.69
N TYR A 142 -9.55 6.97 15.54
CA TYR A 142 -9.87 7.60 14.25
C TYR A 142 -8.82 8.61 13.76
N LYS A 143 -7.57 8.53 14.21
CA LYS A 143 -6.47 9.31 13.64
C LYS A 143 -5.34 8.39 13.20
N CYS A 144 -4.90 8.57 11.97
CA CYS A 144 -3.82 7.79 11.38
C CYS A 144 -2.95 8.69 10.48
N PHE A 145 -1.70 8.33 10.27
CA PHE A 145 -0.89 8.84 9.15
C PHE A 145 -0.56 7.71 8.17
N CYS A 146 0.06 8.04 7.04
CA CYS A 146 0.20 7.12 5.91
C CYS A 146 0.87 5.79 6.26
N SER A 147 2.07 5.80 6.84
CA SER A 147 2.79 4.58 7.21
C SER A 147 2.13 3.81 8.37
N GLU A 148 1.51 4.51 9.33
CA GLU A 148 0.72 3.88 10.40
C GLU A 148 -0.47 3.10 9.82
N PHE A 149 -1.17 3.68 8.85
CA PHE A 149 -2.32 3.05 8.20
C PHE A 149 -1.92 1.78 7.46
N VAL A 150 -0.87 1.86 6.63
CA VAL A 150 -0.40 0.72 5.84
C VAL A 150 0.04 -0.43 6.75
N ASP A 151 0.78 -0.14 7.82
CA ASP A 151 1.18 -1.17 8.79
C ASP A 151 -0.02 -1.73 9.58
N LYS A 152 -1.02 -0.90 9.93
CA LYS A 152 -2.25 -1.36 10.60
C LYS A 152 -3.01 -2.38 9.76
N VAL A 153 -3.26 -2.11 8.48
CA VAL A 153 -4.00 -3.05 7.62
C VAL A 153 -3.22 -4.34 7.36
N LEU A 154 -1.88 -4.26 7.27
CA LEU A 154 -1.02 -5.45 7.20
C LEU A 154 -1.13 -6.31 8.47
N LYS A 155 -1.07 -5.69 9.65
CA LYS A 155 -1.21 -6.42 10.92
C LYS A 155 -2.58 -7.02 11.14
N MET A 156 -3.64 -6.29 10.77
CA MET A 156 -5.00 -6.82 10.79
C MET A 156 -5.15 -8.05 9.87
N SER A 157 -4.37 -8.11 8.79
CA SER A 157 -4.28 -9.29 7.91
C SER A 157 -3.30 -10.39 8.38
N GLY A 158 -2.79 -10.29 9.61
CA GLY A 158 -1.87 -11.28 10.18
C GLY A 158 -0.41 -11.15 9.72
N ILE A 159 0.00 -9.97 9.22
CA ILE A 159 1.37 -9.70 8.77
C ILE A 159 2.02 -8.64 9.65
N ASP A 160 3.08 -9.03 10.38
CA ASP A 160 3.97 -8.09 11.06
C ASP A 160 5.33 -8.03 10.33
N LEU A 161 5.60 -6.88 9.71
CA LEU A 161 6.85 -6.63 9.00
C LEU A 161 7.96 -6.09 9.90
N PHE A 162 7.63 -5.36 10.96
CA PHE A 162 8.57 -4.46 11.64
C PHE A 162 8.73 -4.73 13.13
N ASN A 163 7.91 -5.61 13.72
CA ASN A 163 7.94 -5.95 15.16
C ASN A 163 7.95 -4.69 16.07
N LYS A 164 7.12 -3.71 15.71
CA LYS A 164 6.96 -2.45 16.45
C LYS A 164 5.54 -1.95 16.31
N LYS A 165 5.09 -1.08 17.19
CA LYS A 165 3.74 -0.51 17.10
C LYS A 165 3.57 0.36 15.84
N SER A 166 2.39 0.34 15.23
CA SER A 166 2.12 1.00 13.94
C SER A 166 2.35 2.51 13.99
N GLU A 167 2.05 3.16 15.12
CA GLU A 167 2.29 4.59 15.34
C GLU A 167 3.78 4.95 15.45
N ARG A 168 4.69 3.96 15.32
CA ARG A 168 6.15 4.13 15.24
C ARG A 168 6.74 3.68 13.90
N VAL A 169 5.91 3.35 12.92
CA VAL A 169 6.34 2.97 11.56
C VAL A 169 6.50 4.21 10.70
N ILE A 170 7.65 4.37 10.06
CA ILE A 170 8.00 5.42 9.11
C ILE A 170 8.09 4.84 7.69
N PRO A 171 8.01 5.68 6.64
CA PRO A 171 8.20 5.23 5.26
C PRO A 171 9.52 4.47 5.00
N ASP A 172 10.58 4.79 5.74
CA ASP A 172 11.89 4.16 5.57
C ASP A 172 11.92 2.69 5.98
N ASP A 173 11.07 2.28 6.93
CA ASP A 173 11.00 0.88 7.34
C ASP A 173 10.52 0.01 6.18
N PHE A 174 9.52 0.47 5.43
CA PHE A 174 9.06 -0.21 4.22
C PHE A 174 10.18 -0.28 3.18
N ARG A 175 10.87 0.83 2.94
CA ARG A 175 11.96 0.90 1.95
C ARG A 175 13.07 -0.11 2.21
N THR A 176 13.37 -0.37 3.48
CA THR A 176 14.47 -1.23 3.94
C THR A 176 14.01 -2.63 4.36
N CYS A 177 12.74 -2.98 4.12
CA CYS A 177 12.19 -4.27 4.51
C CYS A 177 12.57 -5.36 3.52
N ASP A 178 13.34 -6.35 3.96
CA ASP A 178 13.77 -7.48 3.11
C ASP A 178 12.61 -8.41 2.68
N LYS A 179 11.46 -8.34 3.36
CA LYS A 179 10.25 -9.08 2.99
C LYS A 179 9.50 -8.45 1.81
N LEU A 180 9.85 -7.23 1.42
CA LEU A 180 9.23 -6.49 0.33
C LEU A 180 10.14 -6.51 -0.90
N GLU A 181 9.64 -7.08 -1.99
CA GLU A 181 10.38 -7.15 -3.26
C GLU A 181 10.15 -5.86 -4.05
N THR A 182 11.21 -5.18 -4.48
CA THR A 182 11.08 -3.99 -5.34
C THR A 182 10.73 -4.41 -6.76
N THR A 183 9.63 -3.90 -7.30
CA THR A 183 9.20 -4.15 -8.68
C THR A 183 9.52 -2.99 -9.62
N TYR A 184 9.61 -1.76 -9.11
CA TYR A 184 9.92 -0.57 -9.87
C TYR A 184 10.49 0.54 -8.98
N GLU A 185 11.42 1.33 -9.51
CA GLU A 185 11.92 2.56 -8.86
C GLU A 185 12.22 3.61 -9.94
N GLY A 186 11.65 4.80 -9.82
CA GLY A 186 11.75 5.82 -10.87
C GLY A 186 10.73 6.94 -10.74
N LYS A 187 10.35 7.55 -11.86
CA LYS A 187 9.25 8.52 -11.91
C LYS A 187 7.91 7.78 -11.86
N LEU A 188 6.95 8.29 -11.07
CA LEU A 188 5.62 7.69 -10.95
C LEU A 188 4.88 7.69 -12.30
N THR A 189 5.03 8.77 -13.07
CA THR A 189 4.43 8.93 -14.40
C THR A 189 4.88 7.88 -15.42
N SER A 190 6.03 7.23 -15.21
CA SER A 190 6.56 6.20 -16.12
C SER A 190 6.21 4.77 -15.70
N TYR A 191 5.46 4.59 -14.62
CA TYR A 191 5.20 3.27 -14.03
C TYR A 191 4.31 2.37 -14.90
N ARG A 192 3.15 2.86 -15.36
CA ARG A 192 2.25 2.05 -16.20
C ARG A 192 2.88 1.69 -17.54
N ASP A 193 3.62 2.61 -18.15
CA ASP A 193 4.40 2.31 -19.36
C ASP A 193 5.45 1.21 -19.13
N TYR A 194 6.05 1.17 -17.93
CA TYR A 194 6.97 0.11 -17.55
C TYR A 194 6.27 -1.25 -17.45
N LEU A 195 5.07 -1.32 -16.86
CA LEU A 195 4.28 -2.55 -16.79
C LEU A 195 3.93 -3.06 -18.19
N HIS A 196 3.41 -2.20 -19.06
CA HIS A 196 3.06 -2.58 -20.44
C HIS A 196 4.26 -3.16 -21.22
N ARG A 197 5.46 -2.56 -21.08
CA ARG A 197 6.67 -3.09 -21.74
C ARG A 197 7.05 -4.48 -21.21
N ASN A 198 6.94 -4.71 -19.91
CA ASN A 198 7.28 -6.00 -19.32
C ASN A 198 6.32 -7.12 -19.73
N VAL A 199 5.03 -6.81 -19.86
CA VAL A 199 4.03 -7.77 -20.37
C VAL A 199 4.40 -8.19 -21.79
N ILE A 200 4.68 -7.22 -22.68
CA ILE A 200 5.08 -7.50 -24.06
C ILE A 200 6.35 -8.37 -24.13
N LEU A 201 7.33 -8.10 -23.28
CA LEU A 201 8.57 -8.89 -23.23
C LEU A 201 8.32 -10.33 -22.75
N ALA A 202 7.47 -10.54 -21.74
CA ALA A 202 7.11 -11.87 -21.25
C ALA A 202 6.35 -12.71 -22.30
N ASP A 203 5.45 -12.07 -23.05
CA ASP A 203 4.71 -12.73 -24.14
C ASP A 203 5.60 -13.10 -25.33
N ASN A 204 6.66 -12.32 -25.59
CA ASN A 204 7.63 -12.61 -26.64
C ASN A 204 8.65 -13.70 -26.24
N LEU A 205 8.93 -13.85 -24.95
CA LEU A 205 9.82 -14.90 -24.42
C LEU A 205 9.13 -16.26 -24.23
N SER A 206 7.79 -16.30 -24.28
CA SER A 206 7.00 -17.52 -24.14
C SER A 206 6.55 -18.14 -25.48
N LYS A 207 6.94 -17.53 -26.60
CA LYS A 207 6.78 -18.03 -27.97
C LYS A 207 8.08 -18.65 -28.48
#